data_AF-A0A816S1K7-F1
#
_entry.id   AF-A0A816S1K7-F1
#
_cell.length_a   1.000
_cell.length_b   1.000
_cell.length_c   1.000
_cell.angle_alpha   90.00
_cell.angle_beta   90.00
_cell.angle_gamma   90.00
#
_symmetry.space_group_name_H-M   'P 1'
#
loop_
_entity.id
_entity.type
_entity.pdbx_description
1 polymer ?
#
loop_
_entity_poly.entity_id
_entity_poly.type
_entity_poly.pdbx_seq_one_letter_code
_entity_poly.pdbx_strand_id
1 'polypeptide(L)'
;MYVFLNVLLFLSAENLVFQVVINDSVAIIDSPRFQHRGVLLDSSRHFLPVPLIKKNLDVMAYNKLNVFHWHIVDDQSFPFESRTFPNLSRQGAFSSDHVYTPEDVTSIIEHARLLGIRVIPEIDTPGHTYSWGKSMPELITVCWANGKPYQAIYGQHGEMEILNPIEPRVHSTMDALLREVKSIFPSNYIHLVTPGTIVQIWKAGQGYNVILSSPWYINYINYGHYRTNTTIVNLEFFKYCEVEPLRDFSGSDDAKIRILGGEACLWGEFVDGTNLLARLWPKTAAVAERLWSAASVNNSEDAQFRLDVHRCRLLRRGIPAQPILNGYCGNYELSMPNSMINDPAFNYDISPATDLTTTTIKSNPATSYLFDATSSMITSIFASLLLLINITLVTISFKY
;
A
#
# COMPACT_ATOMS: atom_id res chain seq x y z
N MET A 1 -4.47 28.09 -25.68
CA MET A 1 -5.79 27.46 -25.88
C MET A 1 -6.14 26.74 -24.58
N TYR A 2 -6.97 27.35 -23.73
CA TYR A 2 -7.34 26.80 -22.42
C TYR A 2 -8.47 25.79 -22.63
N VAL A 3 -8.21 24.50 -22.41
CA VAL A 3 -9.28 23.50 -22.31
C VAL A 3 -9.71 23.48 -20.85
N PHE A 4 -10.82 24.16 -20.55
CA PHE A 4 -11.52 24.00 -19.28
C PHE A 4 -12.18 22.62 -19.28
N LEU A 5 -11.61 21.67 -18.53
CA LEU A 5 -12.29 20.41 -18.24
C LEU A 5 -13.28 20.66 -17.10
N ASN A 6 -14.52 20.99 -17.43
CA ASN A 6 -15.60 21.05 -16.45
C ASN A 6 -15.97 19.61 -16.05
N VAL A 7 -15.43 19.15 -14.92
CA VAL A 7 -15.85 17.88 -14.30
C VAL A 7 -16.94 18.21 -13.29
N LEU A 8 -18.16 17.74 -13.54
CA LEU A 8 -19.25 17.81 -12.58
C LEU A 8 -19.28 16.47 -11.80
N LEU A 9 -18.98 16.53 -10.50
CA LEU A 9 -19.04 15.37 -9.58
C LEU A 9 -20.37 15.42 -8.81
N PHE A 10 -21.21 14.40 -8.98
CA PHE A 10 -22.38 14.19 -8.11
C PHE A 10 -22.03 13.14 -7.05
N LEU A 11 -22.18 13.51 -5.77
CA LEU A 11 -22.08 12.62 -4.62
C LEU A 11 -23.49 12.41 -4.05
N SER A 12 -24.03 11.19 -4.14
CA SER A 12 -25.27 10.81 -3.46
C SER A 12 -24.93 10.03 -2.19
N ALA A 13 -25.31 10.58 -1.04
CA ALA A 13 -24.98 10.04 0.28
C ALA A 13 -25.72 8.75 0.64
N GLU A 14 -26.73 8.35 -0.15
CA GLU A 14 -27.62 7.26 0.24
C GLU A 14 -27.17 5.87 -0.25
N ASN A 15 -26.22 5.76 -1.20
CA ASN A 15 -25.85 4.46 -1.80
C ASN A 15 -24.38 4.25 -2.24
N LEU A 16 -23.41 5.07 -1.81
CA LEU A 16 -21.98 4.91 -2.22
C LEU A 16 -21.75 4.83 -3.75
N VAL A 17 -22.67 5.37 -4.56
CA VAL A 17 -22.55 5.41 -6.02
C VAL A 17 -21.89 6.72 -6.42
N PHE A 18 -20.79 6.64 -7.19
CA PHE A 18 -20.12 7.81 -7.76
C PHE A 18 -20.52 7.95 -9.23
N GLN A 19 -21.06 9.10 -9.61
CA GLN A 19 -21.35 9.43 -11.01
C GLN A 19 -20.46 10.59 -11.46
N VAL A 20 -19.60 10.33 -12.44
CA VAL A 20 -18.80 11.36 -13.11
C VAL A 20 -19.37 11.58 -14.50
N VAL A 21 -19.80 12.81 -14.79
CA VAL A 21 -20.23 13.21 -16.14
C VAL A 21 -19.07 13.99 -16.78
N ILE A 22 -18.47 13.39 -17.81
CA ILE A 22 -17.45 14.04 -18.63
C ILE A 22 -18.15 14.51 -19.91
N ASN A 23 -18.09 15.82 -20.17
CA ASN A 23 -18.60 16.57 -21.33
C ASN A 23 -19.31 15.72 -22.42
N ASP A 24 -20.64 15.72 -22.37
CA ASP A 24 -21.59 15.23 -23.38
C ASP A 24 -21.21 13.94 -24.15
N SER A 25 -21.28 12.78 -23.48
CA SER A 25 -21.81 11.50 -24.04
C SER A 25 -21.50 10.25 -23.18
N VAL A 26 -20.75 10.36 -22.09
CA VAL A 26 -20.40 9.20 -21.25
C VAL A 26 -20.90 9.37 -19.81
N ALA A 27 -21.73 8.43 -19.37
CA ALA A 27 -22.08 8.26 -17.96
C ALA A 27 -21.34 7.05 -17.40
N ILE A 28 -20.59 7.25 -16.31
CA ILE A 28 -19.90 6.18 -15.59
C ILE A 28 -20.67 5.93 -14.29
N ILE A 29 -21.12 4.68 -14.11
CA ILE A 29 -21.71 4.18 -12.86
C ILE A 29 -20.75 3.12 -12.35
N ASP A 30 -20.12 3.39 -11.20
CA ASP A 30 -19.06 2.54 -10.65
C ASP A 30 -19.24 2.37 -9.14
N SER A 31 -18.99 1.15 -8.66
CA SER A 31 -19.11 0.79 -7.25
C SER A 31 -18.26 -0.44 -6.94
N PRO A 32 -17.65 -0.54 -5.75
CA PRO A 32 -16.82 -1.68 -5.40
C PRO A 32 -17.66 -2.95 -5.22
N ARG A 33 -17.17 -4.06 -5.76
CA ARG A 33 -17.73 -5.40 -5.50
C ARG A 33 -17.54 -5.84 -4.04
N PHE A 34 -16.36 -5.57 -3.46
CA PHE A 34 -16.03 -5.93 -2.09
C PHE A 34 -15.73 -4.71 -1.23
N GLN A 35 -16.17 -4.74 0.03
CA GLN A 35 -16.00 -3.63 0.97
C GLN A 35 -14.56 -3.55 1.51
N HIS A 36 -13.89 -4.70 1.68
CA HIS A 36 -12.52 -4.79 2.15
C HIS A 36 -11.56 -5.00 0.98
N ARG A 37 -10.68 -4.02 0.72
CA ARG A 37 -9.70 -4.08 -0.37
C ARG A 37 -8.33 -3.66 0.16
N GLY A 38 -7.58 -4.67 0.62
CA GLY A 38 -6.44 -4.50 1.50
C GLY A 38 -5.08 -4.64 0.83
N VAL A 39 -4.08 -4.03 1.46
CA VAL A 39 -2.66 -4.35 1.28
C VAL A 39 -2.06 -4.56 2.67
N LEU A 40 -1.46 -5.72 2.88
CA LEU A 40 -0.66 -6.03 4.07
C LEU A 40 0.80 -5.71 3.77
N LEU A 41 1.40 -4.83 4.59
CA LEU A 41 2.86 -4.64 4.61
C LEU A 41 3.43 -5.04 5.95
N ASP A 42 4.47 -5.86 5.87
CA ASP A 42 5.35 -6.19 6.97
C ASP A 42 6.50 -5.19 7.05
N SER A 43 6.58 -4.55 8.22
CA SER A 43 7.62 -3.58 8.53
C SER A 43 8.46 -3.96 9.75
N SER A 44 8.31 -5.21 10.21
CA SER A 44 9.04 -5.77 11.34
C SER A 44 10.26 -6.56 10.87
N ARG A 45 10.11 -7.38 9.83
CA ARG A 45 11.22 -8.19 9.29
C ARG A 45 12.32 -7.30 8.72
N HIS A 46 11.93 -6.23 8.02
CA HIS A 46 12.76 -5.09 7.67
C HIS A 46 11.98 -3.81 7.93
N PHE A 47 12.61 -2.83 8.57
CA PHE A 47 11.97 -1.54 8.84
C PHE A 47 11.65 -0.78 7.54
N LEU A 48 10.46 -0.21 7.45
CA LEU A 48 10.02 0.59 6.30
C LEU A 48 9.94 2.07 6.70
N PRO A 49 10.71 2.97 6.06
CA PRO A 49 10.64 4.39 6.39
C PRO A 49 9.24 4.96 6.20
N VAL A 50 8.82 5.86 7.10
CA VAL A 50 7.51 6.54 7.05
C VAL A 50 7.19 7.14 5.67
N PRO A 51 8.11 7.84 4.98
CA PRO A 51 7.83 8.37 3.64
C PRO A 51 7.50 7.27 2.62
N LEU A 52 8.11 6.08 2.76
CA LEU A 52 7.88 4.96 1.87
C LEU A 52 6.48 4.34 2.11
N ILE A 53 6.07 4.20 3.37
CA ILE A 53 4.71 3.75 3.72
C ILE A 53 3.67 4.71 3.13
N LYS A 54 3.85 6.02 3.31
CA LYS A 54 2.96 7.05 2.74
C LYS A 54 2.92 7.00 1.22
N LYS A 55 4.07 6.83 0.57
CA LYS A 55 4.14 6.66 -0.88
C LYS A 55 3.39 5.41 -1.34
N ASN A 56 3.40 4.32 -0.58
CA ASN A 56 2.55 3.16 -0.87
C ASN A 56 1.05 3.46 -0.70
N LEU A 57 0.66 4.21 0.34
CA LEU A 57 -0.74 4.64 0.54
C LEU A 57 -1.26 5.47 -0.64
N ASP A 58 -0.43 6.36 -1.20
CA ASP A 58 -0.79 7.11 -2.42
C ASP A 58 -1.10 6.18 -3.60
N VAL A 59 -0.27 5.13 -3.79
CA VAL A 59 -0.48 4.16 -4.86
C VAL A 59 -1.70 3.28 -4.58
N MET A 60 -1.98 2.92 -3.33
CA MET A 60 -3.22 2.25 -2.95
C MET A 60 -4.45 3.07 -3.36
N ALA A 61 -4.42 4.39 -3.11
CA ALA A 61 -5.48 5.30 -3.49
C ALA A 61 -5.67 5.38 -5.02
N TYR A 62 -4.57 5.42 -5.79
CA TYR A 62 -4.62 5.37 -7.26
C TYR A 62 -5.30 4.09 -7.80
N ASN A 63 -5.36 3.04 -6.98
CA ASN A 63 -5.95 1.74 -7.31
C ASN A 63 -7.25 1.46 -6.53
N LYS A 64 -7.83 2.45 -5.83
CA LYS A 64 -9.09 2.32 -5.07
C LYS A 64 -9.07 1.26 -3.95
N LEU A 65 -7.88 0.90 -3.46
CA LEU A 65 -7.71 0.08 -2.25
C LEU A 65 -7.98 0.95 -1.03
N ASN A 66 -8.59 0.37 0.00
CA ASN A 66 -9.13 1.14 1.15
C ASN A 66 -8.73 0.59 2.52
N VAL A 67 -7.86 -0.41 2.58
CA VAL A 67 -7.34 -0.95 3.84
C VAL A 67 -5.84 -1.11 3.77
N PHE A 68 -5.13 -0.47 4.67
CA PHE A 68 -3.73 -0.72 4.94
C PHE A 68 -3.65 -1.60 6.19
N HIS A 69 -3.32 -2.86 5.98
CA HIS A 69 -3.05 -3.81 7.06
C HIS A 69 -1.55 -3.69 7.39
N TRP A 70 -1.24 -3.20 8.59
CA TRP A 70 0.12 -2.89 9.00
C TRP A 70 0.62 -3.92 10.00
N HIS A 71 1.37 -4.89 9.49
CA HIS A 71 2.11 -5.84 10.30
C HIS A 71 3.36 -5.13 10.85
N ILE A 72 3.22 -4.60 12.07
CA ILE A 72 4.15 -3.63 12.63
C ILE A 72 5.17 -4.25 13.58
N VAL A 73 4.88 -5.42 14.17
CA VAL A 73 5.78 -6.13 15.10
C VAL A 73 5.82 -7.62 14.76
N ASP A 74 6.97 -8.25 14.99
CA ASP A 74 7.19 -9.70 14.78
C ASP A 74 8.43 -10.15 15.58
N ASP A 75 8.96 -11.34 15.31
CA ASP A 75 10.16 -11.87 15.94
C ASP A 75 11.36 -10.94 15.79
N GLN A 76 11.61 -10.44 14.58
CA GLN A 76 12.86 -9.75 14.25
C GLN A 76 12.93 -8.38 14.88
N SER A 77 11.80 -7.67 15.00
CA SER A 77 11.78 -6.37 15.66
C SER A 77 10.43 -5.97 16.29
N PHE A 78 10.51 -5.05 17.25
CA PHE A 78 9.37 -4.31 17.80
C PHE A 78 9.54 -2.80 17.54
N PRO A 79 9.25 -2.29 16.33
CA PRO A 79 9.43 -0.87 16.00
C PRO A 79 8.37 0.07 16.59
N PHE A 80 7.20 -0.42 17.00
CA PHE A 80 6.11 0.43 17.50
C PHE A 80 6.45 1.02 18.88
N GLU A 81 6.50 2.34 19.01
CA GLU A 81 6.73 2.99 20.31
C GLU A 81 5.45 3.05 21.15
N SER A 82 5.28 2.08 22.05
CA SER A 82 4.24 2.11 23.07
C SER A 82 4.59 3.12 24.17
N ARG A 83 3.65 4.01 24.49
CA ARG A 83 3.71 4.91 25.66
C ARG A 83 3.57 4.13 26.96
N THR A 84 2.79 3.04 26.96
CA THR A 84 2.59 2.18 28.13
C THR A 84 3.81 1.32 28.42
N PHE A 85 4.47 0.82 27.36
CA PHE A 85 5.62 -0.07 27.44
C PHE A 85 6.79 0.39 26.56
N PRO A 86 7.44 1.54 26.86
CA PRO A 86 8.50 2.09 26.00
C PRO A 86 9.71 1.17 25.80
N ASN A 87 9.94 0.24 26.73
CA ASN A 87 11.06 -0.68 26.63
C ASN A 87 10.88 -1.72 25.51
N LEU A 88 9.65 -1.99 25.07
CA LEU A 88 9.39 -2.90 23.94
C LEU A 88 10.11 -2.41 22.69
N SER A 89 10.00 -1.13 22.32
CA SER A 89 10.74 -0.60 21.17
C SER A 89 12.21 -0.33 21.48
N ARG A 90 12.55 0.20 22.66
CA ARG A 90 13.94 0.51 23.02
C ARG A 90 14.87 -0.71 22.99
N GLN A 91 14.34 -1.91 23.25
CA GLN A 91 15.12 -3.15 23.25
C GLN A 91 14.73 -4.10 22.10
N GLY A 92 13.50 -3.99 21.59
CA GLY A 92 12.96 -4.84 20.54
C GLY A 92 13.23 -4.34 19.12
N ALA A 93 13.39 -3.04 18.89
CA ALA A 93 13.68 -2.49 17.57
C ALA A 93 15.12 -2.79 17.10
N PHE A 94 15.40 -2.62 15.80
CA PHE A 94 16.76 -2.81 15.25
C PHE A 94 17.76 -1.76 15.76
N SER A 95 17.31 -0.52 15.91
CA SER A 95 18.04 0.58 16.54
C SER A 95 17.04 1.69 16.94
N SER A 96 17.52 2.74 17.61
CA SER A 96 16.72 3.94 17.90
C SER A 96 16.15 4.64 16.67
N ASP A 97 16.77 4.45 15.50
CA ASP A 97 16.35 5.07 14.24
C ASP A 97 15.30 4.23 13.50
N HIS A 98 15.06 3.00 13.95
CA HIS A 98 14.10 2.05 13.36
C HIS A 98 12.88 1.87 14.27
N VAL A 99 12.32 3.00 14.72
CA VAL A 99 11.17 3.07 15.62
C VAL A 99 10.12 3.97 14.99
N TYR A 100 8.85 3.57 15.07
CA TYR A 100 7.71 4.42 14.74
C TYR A 100 7.26 5.13 16.00
N THR A 101 7.56 6.43 16.06
CA THR A 101 7.12 7.30 17.17
C THR A 101 5.60 7.49 17.15
N PRO A 102 4.97 7.94 18.25
CA PRO A 102 3.55 8.31 18.23
C PRO A 102 3.19 9.33 17.15
N GLU A 103 4.09 10.26 16.87
CA GLU A 103 3.94 11.26 15.82
C GLU A 103 3.98 10.62 14.41
N ASP A 104 4.89 9.68 14.18
CA ASP A 104 4.96 8.92 12.92
C ASP A 104 3.68 8.14 12.65
N VAL A 105 3.22 7.39 13.65
CA VAL A 105 1.99 6.58 13.57
C VAL A 105 0.79 7.47 13.29
N THR A 106 0.64 8.58 14.03
CA THR A 106 -0.44 9.56 13.79
C THR A 106 -0.36 10.15 12.38
N SER A 107 0.84 10.45 11.91
CA SER A 107 1.07 11.02 10.58
C SER A 107 0.71 10.05 9.45
N ILE A 108 0.94 8.74 9.64
CA ILE A 108 0.54 7.68 8.69
C ILE A 108 -0.99 7.53 8.69
N ILE A 109 -1.61 7.47 9.87
CA ILE A 109 -3.07 7.34 10.01
C ILE A 109 -3.78 8.52 9.34
N GLU A 110 -3.32 9.75 9.58
CA GLU A 110 -3.92 10.94 8.98
C GLU A 110 -3.74 10.97 7.46
N HIS A 111 -2.56 10.60 6.97
CA HIS A 111 -2.31 10.48 5.52
C HIS A 111 -3.25 9.46 4.88
N ALA A 112 -3.42 8.28 5.49
CA ALA A 112 -4.34 7.25 5.02
C ALA A 112 -5.80 7.73 5.06
N ARG A 113 -6.20 8.45 6.11
CA ARG A 113 -7.56 8.98 6.28
C ARG A 113 -7.94 9.93 5.14
N LEU A 114 -7.04 10.83 4.74
CA LEU A 114 -7.26 11.76 3.62
C LEU A 114 -7.45 11.04 2.28
N LEU A 115 -6.91 9.83 2.15
CA LEU A 115 -7.01 8.98 0.97
C LEU A 115 -8.20 8.00 1.03
N GLY A 116 -9.01 8.02 2.10
CA GLY A 116 -10.09 7.05 2.31
C GLY A 116 -9.59 5.64 2.62
N ILE A 117 -8.37 5.51 3.15
CA ILE A 117 -7.73 4.24 3.53
C ILE A 117 -7.78 4.08 5.05
N ARG A 118 -8.30 2.95 5.51
CA ARG A 118 -8.28 2.58 6.93
C ARG A 118 -6.97 1.90 7.27
N VAL A 119 -6.35 2.28 8.38
CA VAL A 119 -5.16 1.58 8.90
C VAL A 119 -5.61 0.56 9.95
N ILE A 120 -5.23 -0.69 9.76
CA ILE A 120 -5.46 -1.80 10.69
C ILE A 120 -4.10 -2.26 11.20
N PRO A 121 -3.73 -1.99 12.45
CA PRO A 121 -2.48 -2.48 13.01
C PRO A 121 -2.61 -3.97 13.34
N GLU A 122 -1.53 -4.71 13.10
CA GLU A 122 -1.33 -6.07 13.59
C GLU A 122 -0.22 -6.10 14.64
N ILE A 123 -0.60 -6.49 15.85
CA ILE A 123 0.30 -6.84 16.94
C ILE A 123 0.31 -8.36 17.02
N ASP A 124 1.17 -9.00 16.25
CA ASP A 124 1.15 -10.46 16.10
C ASP A 124 1.47 -11.15 17.43
N THR A 125 0.57 -12.05 17.83
CA THR A 125 0.61 -12.82 19.08
C THR A 125 -0.30 -14.06 18.96
N PRO A 126 -0.08 -15.13 19.75
CA PRO A 126 0.99 -15.30 20.74
C PRO A 126 2.33 -15.74 20.15
N GLY A 127 2.38 -16.18 18.88
CA GLY A 127 3.63 -16.42 18.16
C GLY A 127 4.24 -15.12 17.66
N HIS A 128 5.38 -15.23 16.96
CA HIS A 128 6.05 -14.06 16.37
C HIS A 128 6.44 -12.98 17.39
N THR A 129 6.85 -13.41 18.59
CA THR A 129 7.05 -12.54 19.75
C THR A 129 8.48 -12.50 20.28
N TYR A 130 9.47 -13.01 19.53
CA TYR A 130 10.87 -12.98 19.94
C TYR A 130 11.37 -11.58 20.36
N SER A 131 11.00 -10.55 19.60
CA SER A 131 11.39 -9.16 19.88
C SER A 131 10.88 -8.64 21.24
N TRP A 132 9.77 -9.18 21.74
CA TRP A 132 9.17 -8.82 23.02
C TRP A 132 10.01 -9.35 24.18
N GLY A 133 10.54 -10.58 24.04
CA GLY A 133 11.38 -11.25 25.02
C GLY A 133 12.65 -10.49 25.38
N LYS A 134 13.14 -9.63 24.48
CA LYS A 134 14.28 -8.74 24.76
C LYS A 134 13.98 -7.77 25.89
N SER A 135 12.75 -7.25 25.97
CA SER A 135 12.33 -6.31 27.02
C SER A 135 11.61 -7.00 28.19
N MET A 136 10.90 -8.10 27.92
CA MET A 136 10.01 -8.76 28.87
C MET A 136 10.22 -10.29 28.82
N PRO A 137 11.42 -10.79 29.15
CA PRO A 137 11.76 -12.21 29.02
C PRO A 137 10.85 -13.12 29.84
N GLU A 138 10.25 -12.61 30.92
CA GLU A 138 9.30 -13.35 31.76
C GLU A 138 7.98 -13.70 31.08
N LEU A 139 7.63 -13.03 29.97
CA LEU A 139 6.39 -13.24 29.25
C LEU A 139 6.51 -14.35 28.19
N ILE A 140 7.74 -14.73 27.85
CA ILE A 140 8.04 -15.71 26.81
C ILE A 140 8.09 -17.12 27.39
N THR A 141 7.56 -18.08 26.63
CA THR A 141 7.65 -19.49 26.97
C THR A 141 9.09 -19.97 26.85
N VAL A 142 9.62 -20.59 27.91
CA VAL A 142 10.92 -21.25 27.84
C VAL A 142 10.76 -22.61 27.15
N CYS A 143 11.16 -22.68 25.88
CA CYS A 143 11.24 -23.94 25.15
C CYS A 143 12.50 -24.72 25.58
N TRP A 144 12.38 -26.03 25.82
CA TRP A 144 13.50 -26.88 26.23
C TRP A 144 13.94 -27.77 25.08
N ALA A 145 15.24 -27.81 24.80
CA ALA A 145 15.84 -28.70 23.82
C ALA A 145 17.12 -29.33 24.38
N ASN A 146 17.28 -30.65 24.23
CA ASN A 146 18.47 -31.40 24.69
C ASN A 146 18.83 -31.16 26.18
N GLY A 147 17.81 -31.05 27.05
CA GLY A 147 18.00 -30.87 28.49
C GLY A 147 18.48 -29.48 28.92
N LYS A 148 18.44 -28.48 28.02
CA LYS A 148 18.74 -27.07 28.31
C LYS A 148 17.62 -26.17 27.78
N PRO A 149 17.43 -24.98 28.36
CA PRO A 149 16.63 -23.95 27.72
C PRO A 149 17.16 -23.71 26.31
N TYR A 150 16.30 -23.83 25.32
CA TYR A 150 16.59 -23.47 23.95
C TYR A 150 16.89 -21.97 23.92
N GLN A 151 18.00 -21.61 23.29
CA GLN A 151 18.31 -20.22 22.96
C GLN A 151 18.00 -20.03 21.48
N ALA A 152 17.15 -19.06 21.16
CA ALA A 152 16.87 -18.72 19.78
C ALA A 152 18.17 -18.40 19.02
N ILE A 153 18.25 -18.88 17.77
CA ILE A 153 19.37 -18.60 16.89
C ILE A 153 19.01 -17.38 16.05
N TYR A 154 19.65 -16.25 16.33
CA TYR A 154 19.46 -15.00 15.62
C TYR A 154 19.72 -15.16 14.11
N GLY A 155 18.74 -14.77 13.27
CA GLY A 155 18.81 -14.85 11.81
C GLY A 155 18.18 -16.10 11.19
N GLN A 156 17.71 -17.05 12.00
CA GLN A 156 16.75 -18.09 11.62
C GLN A 156 15.46 -17.81 12.40
N HIS A 157 14.29 -18.10 11.81
CA HIS A 157 12.98 -17.74 12.38
C HIS A 157 12.89 -18.08 13.88
N GLY A 158 12.42 -17.11 14.69
CA GLY A 158 12.36 -17.17 16.16
C GLY A 158 11.23 -18.05 16.69
N GLU A 159 10.85 -19.11 15.94
CA GLU A 159 9.60 -19.89 16.06
C GLU A 159 9.35 -20.48 17.46
N MET A 160 10.34 -20.48 18.33
CA MET A 160 10.32 -21.08 19.66
C MET A 160 10.03 -20.08 20.79
N GLU A 161 9.85 -18.78 20.50
CA GLU A 161 9.58 -17.74 21.51
C GLU A 161 8.17 -17.16 21.39
N ILE A 162 7.23 -17.90 21.98
CA ILE A 162 5.80 -17.62 22.01
C ILE A 162 5.43 -17.03 23.38
N LEU A 163 4.59 -16.01 23.42
CA LEU A 163 3.99 -15.51 24.66
C LEU A 163 3.34 -16.66 25.44
N ASN A 164 3.68 -16.77 26.72
CA ASN A 164 3.24 -17.86 27.57
C ASN A 164 1.75 -17.70 27.95
N PRO A 165 0.81 -18.49 27.38
CA PRO A 165 -0.61 -18.26 27.60
C PRO A 165 -1.08 -18.59 29.03
N ILE A 166 -0.27 -19.34 29.81
CA ILE A 166 -0.57 -19.65 31.21
C ILE A 166 -0.04 -18.59 32.18
N GLU A 167 0.81 -17.66 31.73
CA GLU A 167 1.36 -16.59 32.56
C GLU A 167 0.34 -15.45 32.69
N PRO A 168 -0.22 -15.17 33.90
CA PRO A 168 -1.23 -14.13 34.07
C PRO A 168 -0.76 -12.74 33.63
N ARG A 169 0.55 -12.45 33.77
CA ARG A 169 1.12 -11.15 33.35
C ARG A 169 1.00 -10.91 31.85
N VAL A 170 0.98 -11.96 31.02
CA VAL A 170 0.76 -11.84 29.57
C VAL A 170 -0.60 -11.22 29.30
N HIS A 171 -1.66 -11.72 29.94
CA HIS A 171 -3.02 -11.19 29.76
C HIS A 171 -3.14 -9.73 30.16
N SER A 172 -2.56 -9.34 31.30
CA SER A 172 -2.57 -7.94 31.74
C SER A 172 -1.76 -7.01 30.83
N THR A 173 -0.65 -7.52 30.27
CA THR A 173 0.19 -6.76 29.33
C THR A 173 -0.53 -6.57 28.00
N MET A 174 -1.14 -7.63 27.47
CA MET A 174 -1.91 -7.59 26.23
C MET A 174 -3.14 -6.69 26.34
N ASP A 175 -3.89 -6.75 27.45
CA ASP A 175 -5.04 -5.87 27.66
C ASP A 175 -4.62 -4.39 27.71
N ALA A 176 -3.53 -4.06 28.40
CA ALA A 176 -3.02 -2.69 28.45
C ALA A 176 -2.52 -2.20 27.08
N LEU A 177 -1.74 -3.03 26.36
CA LEU A 177 -1.21 -2.69 25.05
C LEU A 177 -2.32 -2.55 24.00
N LEU A 178 -3.29 -3.48 23.96
CA LEU A 178 -4.40 -3.42 23.02
C LEU A 178 -5.34 -2.23 23.29
N ARG A 179 -5.50 -1.82 24.56
CA ARG A 179 -6.22 -0.56 24.88
C ARG A 179 -5.50 0.66 24.34
N GLU A 180 -4.18 0.71 24.45
CA GLU A 180 -3.38 1.78 23.87
C GLU A 180 -3.51 1.80 22.34
N VAL A 181 -3.28 0.65 21.68
CA VAL A 181 -3.42 0.52 20.22
C VAL A 181 -4.83 0.93 19.78
N LYS A 182 -5.87 0.50 20.50
CA LYS A 182 -7.25 0.92 20.23
C LYS A 182 -7.49 2.42 20.34
N SER A 183 -6.81 3.09 21.26
CA SER A 183 -6.94 4.54 21.42
C SER A 183 -6.27 5.32 20.28
N ILE A 184 -5.24 4.73 19.64
CA ILE A 184 -4.47 5.35 18.55
C ILE A 184 -5.12 5.09 17.19
N PHE A 185 -5.58 3.86 16.96
CA PHE A 185 -6.13 3.43 15.67
C PHE A 185 -7.67 3.45 15.71
N PRO A 186 -8.33 4.44 15.08
CA PRO A 186 -9.78 4.63 15.17
C PRO A 186 -10.60 3.59 14.39
N SER A 187 -9.93 2.66 13.70
CA SER A 187 -10.59 1.56 13.02
C SER A 187 -11.20 0.62 14.06
N ASN A 188 -12.50 0.34 13.96
CA ASN A 188 -13.17 -0.72 14.75
C ASN A 188 -12.57 -2.12 14.50
N TYR A 189 -11.67 -2.23 13.52
CA TYR A 189 -10.91 -3.41 13.17
C TYR A 189 -9.50 -3.23 13.70
N ILE A 190 -9.24 -3.81 14.86
CA ILE A 190 -7.89 -4.03 15.41
C ILE A 190 -7.64 -5.51 15.27
N HIS A 191 -6.42 -5.92 14.96
CA HIS A 191 -6.05 -7.31 15.06
C HIS A 191 -5.93 -7.67 16.56
N LEU A 192 -6.89 -8.49 17.05
CA LEU A 192 -7.05 -9.02 18.43
C LEU A 192 -8.09 -8.33 19.36
N VAL A 193 -9.14 -9.12 19.60
CA VAL A 193 -10.12 -9.22 20.69
C VAL A 193 -10.83 -7.96 21.25
N THR A 194 -11.89 -7.50 20.57
CA THR A 194 -13.12 -6.88 21.11
C THR A 194 -14.34 -7.24 20.22
N PRO A 195 -15.61 -7.13 20.67
CA PRO A 195 -16.75 -7.32 19.76
C PRO A 195 -16.70 -6.34 18.57
N GLY A 196 -16.58 -6.86 17.34
CA GLY A 196 -16.32 -6.08 16.12
C GLY A 196 -14.89 -6.16 15.58
N THR A 197 -13.95 -6.67 16.38
CA THR A 197 -12.59 -7.00 15.97
C THR A 197 -12.58 -8.18 15.00
N ILE A 198 -11.92 -8.01 13.85
CA ILE A 198 -11.55 -9.15 12.99
C ILE A 198 -10.28 -9.77 13.58
N VAL A 199 -10.39 -11.04 13.99
CA VAL A 199 -9.24 -11.89 14.28
C VAL A 199 -8.87 -12.55 12.96
N GLN A 200 -7.69 -12.26 12.40
CA GLN A 200 -7.19 -13.01 11.25
C GLN A 200 -6.71 -14.36 11.75
N ILE A 201 -7.58 -15.36 11.60
CA ILE A 201 -7.17 -16.75 11.77
C ILE A 201 -6.70 -17.19 10.40
N TRP A 202 -5.42 -17.59 10.29
CA TRP A 202 -4.80 -18.15 9.08
C TRP A 202 -5.45 -19.47 8.58
N LYS A 203 -6.61 -19.83 9.12
CA LYS A 203 -7.43 -20.99 8.80
C LYS A 203 -8.90 -20.58 8.82
N ALA A 204 -9.61 -20.81 7.71
CA ALA A 204 -11.04 -20.56 7.60
C ALA A 204 -11.80 -21.37 8.67
N GLY A 205 -12.38 -20.66 9.65
CA GLY A 205 -13.23 -21.23 10.70
C GLY A 205 -14.71 -20.96 10.41
N GLN A 206 -15.59 -21.80 10.96
CA GLN A 206 -17.04 -21.58 10.85
C GLN A 206 -17.45 -20.34 11.67
N GLY A 207 -18.33 -19.52 11.11
CA GLY A 207 -19.00 -18.41 11.82
C GLY A 207 -18.33 -17.04 11.75
N TYR A 208 -17.13 -16.92 11.16
CA TYR A 208 -16.39 -15.66 11.08
C TYR A 208 -16.54 -14.96 9.73
N ASN A 209 -16.38 -13.63 9.75
CA ASN A 209 -16.17 -12.84 8.53
C ASN A 209 -14.78 -13.17 7.94
N VAL A 210 -14.70 -13.24 6.62
CA VAL A 210 -13.51 -13.71 5.91
C VAL A 210 -12.91 -12.57 5.08
N ILE A 211 -11.60 -12.40 5.19
CA ILE A 211 -10.77 -11.62 4.27
C ILE A 211 -9.89 -12.63 3.53
N LEU A 212 -10.00 -12.66 2.21
CA LEU A 212 -9.23 -13.58 1.37
C LEU A 212 -7.83 -13.01 1.10
N SER A 213 -6.79 -13.70 1.54
CA SER A 213 -5.39 -13.30 1.33
C SER A 213 -4.55 -14.36 0.61
N SER A 214 -4.86 -15.64 0.81
CA SER A 214 -4.06 -16.77 0.29
C SER A 214 -3.72 -16.75 -1.21
N PRO A 215 -4.58 -16.31 -2.14
CA PRO A 215 -4.22 -16.27 -3.55
C PRO A 215 -3.32 -15.08 -3.92
N TRP A 216 -3.15 -14.09 -3.04
CA TRP A 216 -2.50 -12.80 -3.32
C TRP A 216 -1.28 -12.54 -2.45
N TYR A 217 -0.47 -13.58 -2.21
CA TYR A 217 0.87 -13.42 -1.68
C TYR A 217 1.80 -12.92 -2.79
N ILE A 218 2.19 -11.65 -2.70
CA ILE A 218 3.06 -10.94 -3.66
C ILE A 218 4.56 -11.26 -3.40
N ASN A 219 4.85 -12.03 -2.35
CA ASN A 219 6.18 -12.56 -2.05
C ASN A 219 6.70 -13.51 -3.13
N TYR A 220 5.83 -14.30 -3.77
CA TYR A 220 6.23 -15.32 -4.72
C TYR A 220 6.55 -14.74 -6.09
N ILE A 221 7.83 -14.67 -6.45
CA ILE A 221 8.23 -14.33 -7.83
C ILE A 221 8.13 -15.58 -8.68
N ASN A 222 7.37 -15.52 -9.76
CA ASN A 222 7.34 -16.56 -10.77
C ASN A 222 7.84 -15.96 -12.09
N TYR A 223 8.95 -16.47 -12.60
CA TYR A 223 9.40 -16.12 -13.94
C TYR A 223 8.69 -17.00 -14.97
N GLY A 224 8.19 -16.37 -16.03
CA GLY A 224 7.59 -17.09 -17.14
C GLY A 224 6.53 -16.30 -17.87
N HIS A 225 6.24 -16.78 -19.06
CA HIS A 225 5.10 -16.35 -19.84
C HIS A 225 4.45 -17.60 -20.40
N TYR A 226 3.16 -17.53 -20.68
CA TYR A 226 2.53 -18.52 -21.54
C TYR A 226 1.83 -17.80 -22.70
N ARG A 227 1.71 -18.53 -23.81
CA ARG A 227 1.18 -18.00 -25.05
C ARG A 227 -0.29 -18.41 -25.15
N THR A 228 -1.18 -17.43 -25.24
CA THR A 228 -2.56 -17.67 -25.66
C THR A 228 -2.61 -17.70 -27.19
N ASN A 229 -3.79 -17.95 -27.76
CA ASN A 229 -3.94 -17.92 -29.22
C ASN A 229 -3.65 -16.52 -29.80
N THR A 230 -3.73 -15.47 -28.97
CA THR A 230 -3.70 -14.06 -29.35
C THR A 230 -2.52 -13.29 -28.76
N THR A 231 -2.05 -13.63 -27.56
CA THR A 231 -1.12 -12.78 -26.79
C THR A 231 -0.09 -13.59 -25.98
N ILE A 232 1.05 -12.97 -25.64
CA ILE A 232 1.98 -13.48 -24.62
C ILE A 232 1.64 -12.81 -23.30
N VAL A 233 1.25 -13.60 -22.30
CA VAL A 233 0.85 -13.06 -21.00
C VAL A 233 1.88 -13.39 -19.92
N ASN A 234 2.10 -12.43 -19.03
CA ASN A 234 2.97 -12.61 -17.87
C ASN A 234 2.29 -13.56 -16.87
N LEU A 235 2.95 -14.68 -16.56
CA LEU A 235 2.36 -15.77 -15.77
C LEU A 235 1.96 -15.33 -14.36
N GLU A 236 2.80 -14.50 -13.73
CA GLU A 236 2.59 -14.05 -12.35
C GLU A 236 1.43 -13.06 -12.26
N PHE A 237 1.38 -12.10 -13.18
CA PHE A 237 0.29 -11.14 -13.26
C PHE A 237 -1.04 -11.83 -13.56
N PHE A 238 -1.04 -12.75 -14.54
CA PHE A 238 -2.23 -13.48 -14.94
C PHE A 238 -2.82 -14.29 -13.79
N LYS A 239 -1.97 -14.97 -13.01
CA LYS A 239 -2.37 -15.71 -11.81
C LYS A 239 -3.19 -14.86 -10.84
N TYR A 240 -2.80 -13.60 -10.60
CA TYR A 240 -3.50 -12.73 -9.66
C TYR A 240 -4.81 -12.16 -10.23
N CYS A 241 -4.86 -11.88 -11.54
CA CYS A 241 -6.07 -11.42 -12.22
C CYS A 241 -7.16 -12.50 -12.27
N GLU A 242 -6.79 -13.77 -12.43
CA GLU A 242 -7.75 -14.87 -12.62
C GLU A 242 -8.45 -15.36 -11.37
N VAL A 243 -7.95 -14.98 -10.19
CA VAL A 243 -8.56 -15.33 -8.90
C VAL A 243 -10.01 -14.88 -8.91
N GLU A 244 -10.94 -15.80 -8.68
CA GLU A 244 -12.34 -15.50 -8.45
C GLU A 244 -12.64 -15.77 -6.96
N PRO A 245 -12.76 -14.72 -6.12
CA PRO A 245 -12.81 -14.87 -4.66
C PRO A 245 -13.94 -15.74 -4.11
N LEU A 246 -15.10 -15.82 -4.77
CA LEU A 246 -16.26 -16.59 -4.34
C LEU A 246 -16.29 -17.99 -4.95
N ARG A 247 -15.88 -18.13 -6.22
CA ARG A 247 -15.85 -19.42 -6.92
C ARG A 247 -14.70 -20.30 -6.43
N ASP A 248 -13.52 -19.71 -6.25
CA ASP A 248 -12.29 -20.44 -5.92
C ASP A 248 -12.13 -20.69 -4.41
N PHE A 249 -13.01 -20.11 -3.59
CA PHE A 249 -13.01 -20.32 -2.15
C PHE A 249 -13.55 -21.71 -1.78
N SER A 250 -12.71 -22.51 -1.12
CA SER A 250 -12.99 -23.91 -0.77
C SER A 250 -13.88 -24.10 0.48
N GLY A 251 -14.50 -23.05 0.99
CA GLY A 251 -15.40 -23.10 2.15
C GLY A 251 -16.87 -23.35 1.79
N SER A 252 -17.73 -23.47 2.82
CA SER A 252 -19.18 -23.62 2.65
C SER A 252 -19.81 -22.36 2.03
N ASP A 253 -21.00 -22.49 1.45
CA ASP A 253 -21.73 -21.33 0.89
C ASP A 253 -22.05 -20.28 1.97
N ASP A 254 -22.33 -20.71 3.21
CA ASP A 254 -22.45 -19.81 4.36
C ASP A 254 -21.18 -19.01 4.65
N ALA A 255 -20.01 -19.62 4.43
CA ALA A 255 -18.73 -18.94 4.58
C ALA A 255 -18.46 -17.97 3.42
N LYS A 256 -18.95 -18.27 2.20
CA LYS A 256 -18.84 -17.34 1.05
C LYS A 256 -19.62 -16.04 1.27
N ILE A 257 -20.80 -16.12 1.89
CA ILE A 257 -21.61 -14.94 2.24
C ILE A 257 -20.88 -14.02 3.22
N ARG A 258 -19.95 -14.57 4.01
CA ARG A 258 -19.16 -13.85 5.00
C ARG A 258 -17.85 -13.28 4.46
N ILE A 259 -17.55 -13.45 3.17
CA ILE A 259 -16.37 -12.86 2.52
C ILE A 259 -16.60 -11.35 2.37
N LEU A 260 -15.84 -10.56 3.13
CA LEU A 260 -15.90 -9.10 3.07
C LEU A 260 -15.06 -8.51 1.92
N GLY A 261 -14.13 -9.32 1.40
CA GLY A 261 -13.18 -8.95 0.36
C GLY A 261 -11.86 -9.65 0.56
N GLY A 262 -10.76 -8.96 0.29
CA GLY A 262 -9.45 -9.55 0.38
C GLY A 262 -8.30 -8.57 0.38
N GLU A 263 -7.09 -9.10 0.44
CA GLU A 263 -5.87 -8.32 0.59
C GLU A 263 -4.70 -8.92 -0.20
N ALA A 264 -3.86 -8.04 -0.74
CA ALA A 264 -2.55 -8.42 -1.25
C ALA A 264 -1.53 -8.40 -0.10
N CYS A 265 -0.86 -9.52 0.14
CA CYS A 265 0.11 -9.64 1.23
C CYS A 265 1.54 -9.56 0.70
N LEU A 266 2.35 -8.69 1.32
CA LEU A 266 3.78 -8.66 1.11
C LEU A 266 4.54 -8.72 2.43
N TRP A 267 5.07 -9.90 2.71
CA TRP A 267 5.95 -10.16 3.86
C TRP A 267 7.37 -9.64 3.62
N GLY A 268 8.05 -9.29 4.70
CA GLY A 268 9.28 -8.54 4.71
C GLY A 268 10.54 -9.38 4.72
N GLU A 269 10.53 -10.70 4.55
CA GLU A 269 11.74 -11.53 4.69
C GLU A 269 12.84 -11.15 3.68
N PHE A 270 12.42 -10.76 2.47
CA PHE A 270 13.31 -10.34 1.38
C PHE A 270 12.88 -8.99 0.78
N VAL A 271 12.16 -8.19 1.56
CA VAL A 271 11.57 -6.93 1.12
C VAL A 271 11.92 -5.83 2.10
N ASP A 272 12.53 -4.76 1.60
CA ASP A 272 12.89 -3.59 2.37
C ASP A 272 12.66 -2.30 1.56
N GLY A 273 13.19 -1.18 2.04
CA GLY A 273 13.07 0.12 1.39
C GLY A 273 13.62 0.19 -0.05
N THR A 274 14.48 -0.74 -0.45
CA THR A 274 15.11 -0.76 -1.77
C THR A 274 14.21 -1.35 -2.85
N ASN A 275 13.31 -2.26 -2.49
CA ASN A 275 12.57 -3.06 -3.46
C ASN A 275 11.04 -3.11 -3.23
N LEU A 276 10.53 -2.56 -2.12
CA LEU A 276 9.11 -2.59 -1.75
C LEU A 276 8.16 -2.21 -2.90
N LEU A 277 8.32 -0.99 -3.44
CA LEU A 277 7.40 -0.46 -4.45
C LEU A 277 7.48 -1.22 -5.77
N ALA A 278 8.69 -1.61 -6.17
CA ALA A 278 8.89 -2.40 -7.38
C ALA A 278 8.25 -3.79 -7.25
N ARG A 279 8.26 -4.37 -6.05
CA ARG A 279 7.68 -5.70 -5.83
C ARG A 279 6.16 -5.68 -5.72
N LEU A 280 5.59 -4.70 -5.00
CA LEU A 280 4.14 -4.50 -4.90
C LEU A 280 3.52 -4.12 -6.24
N TRP A 281 4.10 -3.14 -6.93
CA TRP A 281 3.45 -2.49 -8.05
C TRP A 281 4.09 -2.90 -9.36
N PRO A 282 3.29 -3.17 -10.42
CA PRO A 282 1.83 -3.02 -10.51
C PRO A 282 1.04 -4.28 -10.16
N LYS A 283 1.64 -5.34 -9.60
CA LYS A 283 0.95 -6.61 -9.29
C LYS A 283 -0.27 -6.42 -8.41
N THR A 284 -0.16 -5.58 -7.38
CA THR A 284 -1.28 -5.26 -6.48
C THR A 284 -2.45 -4.57 -7.19
N ALA A 285 -2.23 -3.94 -8.35
CA ALA A 285 -3.31 -3.37 -9.15
C ALA A 285 -4.21 -4.45 -9.79
N ALA A 286 -3.69 -5.65 -10.06
CA ALA A 286 -4.50 -6.79 -10.47
C ALA A 286 -5.48 -7.24 -9.36
N VAL A 287 -4.98 -7.27 -8.12
CA VAL A 287 -5.80 -7.57 -6.94
C VAL A 287 -6.88 -6.51 -6.75
N ALA A 288 -6.51 -5.23 -6.92
CA ALA A 288 -7.45 -4.11 -6.84
C ALA A 288 -8.58 -4.20 -7.88
N GLU A 289 -8.25 -4.51 -9.15
CA GLU A 289 -9.24 -4.73 -10.21
C GLU A 289 -10.20 -5.86 -9.83
N ARG A 290 -9.68 -6.98 -9.31
CA ARG A 290 -10.53 -8.12 -8.94
C ARG A 290 -11.45 -7.85 -7.77
N LEU A 291 -11.02 -7.04 -6.80
CA LEU A 291 -11.82 -6.67 -5.64
C LEU A 291 -12.81 -5.53 -5.91
N TRP A 292 -12.59 -4.76 -6.99
CA TRP A 292 -13.43 -3.64 -7.38
C TRP A 292 -14.46 -4.02 -8.44
N SER A 293 -14.02 -4.60 -9.56
CA SER A 293 -14.83 -4.83 -10.74
C SER A 293 -15.88 -5.93 -10.54
N ALA A 294 -16.97 -5.84 -11.30
CA ALA A 294 -18.03 -6.85 -11.30
C ALA A 294 -17.47 -8.24 -11.69
N ALA A 295 -18.10 -9.32 -11.21
CA ALA A 295 -17.66 -10.69 -11.49
C ALA A 295 -17.61 -11.03 -13.00
N SER A 296 -18.45 -10.38 -13.80
CA SER A 296 -18.49 -10.51 -15.26
C SER A 296 -17.29 -9.84 -15.96
N VAL A 297 -16.60 -8.91 -15.31
CA VAL A 297 -15.38 -8.27 -15.82
C VAL A 297 -14.20 -9.16 -15.45
N ASN A 298 -13.87 -10.09 -16.34
CA ASN A 298 -12.88 -11.14 -16.07
C ASN A 298 -11.92 -11.41 -17.24
N ASN A 299 -11.85 -10.50 -18.21
CA ASN A 299 -10.90 -10.62 -19.31
C ASN A 299 -9.49 -10.16 -18.88
N SER A 300 -8.66 -11.12 -18.47
CA SER A 300 -7.28 -10.89 -18.04
C SER A 300 -6.36 -10.41 -19.17
N GLU A 301 -6.61 -10.77 -20.44
CA GLU A 301 -5.81 -10.29 -21.58
C GLU A 301 -6.01 -8.79 -21.78
N ASP A 302 -7.26 -8.31 -21.75
CA ASP A 302 -7.57 -6.88 -21.82
C ASP A 302 -6.98 -6.12 -20.61
N ALA A 303 -7.15 -6.68 -19.41
CA ALA A 303 -6.65 -6.07 -18.18
C ALA A 303 -5.12 -5.87 -18.21
N GLN A 304 -4.36 -6.79 -18.82
CA GLN A 304 -2.91 -6.71 -18.91
C GLN A 304 -2.43 -5.42 -19.60
N PHE A 305 -3.03 -5.07 -20.74
CA PHE A 305 -2.65 -3.85 -21.47
C PHE A 305 -3.05 -2.59 -20.72
N ARG A 306 -4.25 -2.57 -20.11
CA ARG A 306 -4.71 -1.44 -19.29
C ARG A 306 -3.80 -1.22 -18.08
N LEU A 307 -3.32 -2.31 -17.48
CA LEU A 307 -2.44 -2.27 -16.31
C LEU A 307 -1.00 -1.91 -16.68
N ASP A 308 -0.50 -2.22 -17.87
CA ASP A 308 0.78 -1.69 -18.36
C ASP A 308 0.71 -0.17 -18.61
N VAL A 309 -0.39 0.33 -19.17
CA VAL A 309 -0.64 1.78 -19.25
C VAL A 309 -0.68 2.41 -17.85
N HIS A 310 -1.37 1.78 -16.89
CA HIS A 310 -1.38 2.27 -15.51
C HIS A 310 0.01 2.27 -14.87
N ARG A 311 0.81 1.23 -15.11
CA ARG A 311 2.22 1.18 -14.69
C ARG A 311 3.00 2.38 -15.23
N CYS A 312 2.83 2.75 -16.50
CA CYS A 312 3.47 3.93 -17.06
C CYS A 312 3.08 5.23 -16.34
N ARG A 313 1.80 5.35 -15.95
CA ARG A 313 1.32 6.45 -15.11
C ARG A 313 1.93 6.43 -13.70
N LEU A 314 2.26 5.26 -13.15
CA LEU A 314 2.96 5.13 -11.87
C LEU A 314 4.43 5.58 -12.00
N LEU A 315 5.13 5.17 -13.06
CA LEU A 315 6.50 5.62 -13.32
C LEU A 315 6.61 7.14 -13.43
N ARG A 316 5.67 7.79 -14.15
CA ARG A 316 5.61 9.26 -14.24
C ARG A 316 5.38 9.97 -12.92
N ARG A 317 4.85 9.27 -11.91
CA ARG A 317 4.70 9.75 -10.54
C ARG A 317 5.89 9.40 -9.64
N GLY A 318 6.99 8.93 -10.24
CA GLY A 318 8.19 8.50 -9.50
C GLY A 318 7.99 7.22 -8.69
N ILE A 319 6.99 6.40 -9.01
CA ILE A 319 6.78 5.08 -8.40
C ILE A 319 7.54 4.05 -9.25
N PRO A 320 8.56 3.36 -8.73
CA PRO A 320 9.37 2.43 -9.50
C PRO A 320 8.67 1.08 -9.71
N ALA A 321 7.52 1.07 -10.40
CA ALA A 321 6.72 -0.13 -10.64
C ALA A 321 7.40 -1.07 -11.66
N GLN A 322 7.48 -2.36 -11.33
CA GLN A 322 8.11 -3.38 -12.20
C GLN A 322 7.34 -3.55 -13.52
N PRO A 323 7.99 -3.99 -14.62
CA PRO A 323 7.33 -4.23 -15.90
C PRO A 323 6.31 -5.38 -15.85
N ILE A 324 5.21 -5.23 -16.59
CA ILE A 324 4.27 -6.33 -16.90
C ILE A 324 4.56 -6.88 -18.30
N LEU A 325 4.77 -5.98 -19.26
CA LEU A 325 5.07 -6.27 -20.66
C LEU A 325 6.51 -5.90 -21.02
N ASN A 326 7.00 -6.50 -22.11
CA ASN A 326 8.26 -6.08 -22.73
C ASN A 326 8.05 -4.75 -23.46
N GLY A 327 8.94 -3.79 -23.27
CA GLY A 327 8.90 -2.51 -23.95
C GLY A 327 9.18 -1.32 -23.03
N TYR A 328 8.94 -0.12 -23.55
CA TYR A 328 9.06 1.13 -22.80
C TYR A 328 7.73 1.89 -22.80
N CYS A 329 7.50 2.63 -21.73
CA CYS A 329 6.33 3.47 -21.56
C CYS A 329 6.33 4.63 -22.56
N GLY A 330 5.30 4.73 -23.40
CA GLY A 330 5.12 5.85 -24.33
C GLY A 330 4.63 5.45 -25.73
N ASN A 331 4.78 4.18 -26.11
CA ASN A 331 4.43 3.73 -27.48
C ASN A 331 2.95 3.39 -27.71
N TYR A 332 2.20 3.15 -26.64
CA TYR A 332 0.88 2.54 -26.70
C TYR A 332 -0.19 3.38 -26.00
N GLU A 333 0.15 4.57 -25.50
CA GLU A 333 -0.82 5.47 -24.89
C GLU A 333 -1.61 6.25 -25.96
N LEU A 334 -2.72 5.64 -26.37
CA LEU A 334 -3.96 6.32 -26.79
C LEU A 334 -3.78 7.60 -27.61
N SER A 335 -3.43 7.50 -28.90
CA SER A 335 -3.67 8.58 -29.88
C SER A 335 -3.40 10.01 -29.38
N MET A 336 -2.40 10.21 -28.52
CA MET A 336 -1.98 11.54 -28.11
C MET A 336 -1.13 12.06 -29.26
N PRO A 337 -1.40 13.29 -29.77
CA PRO A 337 -0.60 13.82 -30.87
C PRO A 337 0.88 13.80 -30.47
N ASN A 338 1.74 13.36 -31.39
CA ASN A 338 3.20 13.21 -31.20
C ASN A 338 3.88 14.42 -30.54
N SER A 339 3.25 15.59 -30.56
CA SER A 339 3.69 16.81 -29.87
C SER A 339 3.73 16.72 -28.33
N MET A 340 2.97 15.82 -27.68
CA MET A 340 3.02 15.64 -26.22
C MET A 340 3.95 14.51 -25.75
N ILE A 341 4.29 13.58 -26.64
CA ILE A 341 5.26 12.50 -26.38
C ILE A 341 6.69 13.07 -26.33
N ASN A 342 6.93 14.19 -27.02
CA ASN A 342 8.22 14.84 -27.12
C ASN A 342 8.39 16.05 -26.17
N ASP A 343 7.58 16.17 -25.11
CA ASP A 343 7.78 17.20 -24.11
C ASP A 343 9.03 16.87 -23.25
N PRO A 344 10.09 17.71 -23.28
CA PRO A 344 11.29 17.48 -22.49
C PRO A 344 11.05 17.47 -20.97
N ALA A 345 9.90 17.95 -20.48
CA ALA A 345 9.52 17.84 -19.07
C ALA A 345 9.06 16.42 -18.65
N PHE A 346 8.77 15.53 -19.61
CA PHE A 346 8.32 14.14 -19.37
C PHE A 346 9.28 13.09 -19.90
N ASN A 347 10.41 13.50 -20.47
CA ASN A 347 11.49 12.61 -20.84
C ASN A 347 12.29 12.30 -19.57
N TYR A 348 12.10 11.11 -19.00
CA TYR A 348 13.05 10.60 -18.00
C TYR A 348 14.41 10.50 -18.69
N ASP A 349 15.34 11.38 -18.32
CA ASP A 349 16.73 11.27 -18.70
C ASP A 349 17.33 10.06 -17.98
N ILE A 350 17.11 8.88 -18.56
CA ILE A 350 17.96 7.71 -18.30
C ILE A 350 19.10 7.87 -19.30
N SER A 351 20.11 8.66 -18.92
CA SER A 351 21.34 8.75 -19.70
C SER A 351 21.83 7.32 -19.99
N PRO A 352 21.99 6.92 -21.25
CA PRO A 352 22.53 5.61 -21.55
C PRO A 352 23.98 5.62 -21.06
N ALA A 353 24.34 4.63 -20.24
CA ALA A 353 25.73 4.33 -19.98
C ALA A 353 26.34 3.79 -21.28
N THR A 354 26.78 4.68 -22.16
CA THR A 354 27.57 4.33 -23.36
C THR A 354 29.03 4.66 -23.12
N ASP A 355 29.83 3.59 -23.22
CA ASP A 355 31.25 3.52 -23.51
C ASP A 355 32.28 4.04 -22.49
N LEU A 356 32.75 3.08 -21.68
CA LEU A 356 34.16 2.98 -21.31
C LEU A 356 34.97 2.62 -22.56
N THR A 357 35.48 3.61 -23.31
CA THR A 357 36.81 3.52 -23.93
C THR A 357 37.39 4.89 -24.31
N THR A 358 38.65 5.08 -23.87
CA THR A 358 39.69 5.99 -24.41
C THR A 358 39.56 7.52 -24.25
N THR A 359 40.19 8.00 -23.16
CA THR A 359 41.19 9.09 -23.11
C THR A 359 41.17 10.16 -24.22
N THR A 360 40.92 11.43 -23.84
CA THR A 360 41.92 12.52 -23.94
C THR A 360 41.54 13.66 -22.98
N ILE A 361 42.51 14.04 -22.14
CA ILE A 361 42.46 15.14 -21.17
C ILE A 361 42.47 16.49 -21.88
N LYS A 362 41.62 17.44 -21.45
CA LYS A 362 42.00 18.86 -21.32
C LYS A 362 41.12 19.61 -20.29
N SER A 363 41.80 19.96 -19.20
CA SER A 363 41.55 20.90 -18.09
C SER A 363 40.53 22.05 -18.25
N ASN A 364 39.59 22.14 -17.27
CA ASN A 364 39.18 23.23 -16.33
C ASN A 364 39.14 24.72 -16.80
N PRO A 365 38.47 25.67 -16.07
CA PRO A 365 37.58 25.56 -14.90
C PRO A 365 36.32 26.49 -14.86
N ALA A 366 35.43 26.19 -13.90
CA ALA A 366 34.62 27.09 -13.06
C ALA A 366 33.73 28.20 -13.67
N THR A 367 32.43 28.16 -13.36
CA THR A 367 31.71 29.29 -12.75
C THR A 367 30.48 28.79 -11.98
N SER A 368 30.54 28.98 -10.67
CA SER A 368 29.45 28.94 -9.70
C SER A 368 28.60 30.21 -9.81
N TYR A 369 27.26 30.12 -9.83
CA TYR A 369 26.42 31.18 -9.26
C TYR A 369 25.14 30.62 -8.62
N LEU A 370 24.97 31.07 -7.38
CA LEU A 370 23.88 30.92 -6.43
C LEU A 370 22.85 32.07 -6.63
N PHE A 371 21.59 31.80 -6.27
CA PHE A 371 20.48 32.71 -5.89
C PHE A 371 20.12 33.91 -6.79
N ASP A 372 18.84 34.10 -7.12
CA ASP A 372 17.98 35.04 -6.37
C ASP A 372 16.50 34.98 -6.80
N ALA A 373 15.61 35.21 -5.86
CA ALA A 373 14.18 35.33 -6.02
C ALA A 373 13.79 36.81 -6.01
N THR A 374 13.02 37.31 -6.98
CA THR A 374 12.20 38.51 -6.76
C THR A 374 10.91 38.52 -7.60
N SER A 375 9.86 38.97 -6.91
CA SER A 375 8.50 39.28 -7.35
C SER A 375 8.45 40.50 -8.28
N SER A 376 7.53 40.53 -9.24
CA SER A 376 6.56 41.64 -9.39
C SER A 376 5.62 41.50 -10.59
N MET A 377 4.47 42.18 -10.47
CA MET A 377 3.51 42.61 -11.50
C MET A 377 2.23 41.79 -11.68
N ILE A 378 1.27 42.11 -10.80
CA ILE A 378 -0.17 42.17 -11.07
C ILE A 378 -0.48 43.57 -11.62
N THR A 379 -1.24 43.70 -12.72
CA THR A 379 -2.45 44.55 -12.86
C THR A 379 -2.87 44.73 -14.33
N SER A 380 -4.18 44.91 -14.55
CA SER A 380 -4.90 45.06 -15.83
C SER A 380 -5.26 43.69 -16.43
N ILE A 381 -6.50 43.18 -16.41
CA ILE A 381 -7.76 43.78 -16.84
C ILE A 381 -8.91 43.07 -16.10
N PHE A 382 -9.68 43.81 -15.29
CA PHE A 382 -11.02 43.40 -14.84
C PHE A 382 -11.88 44.67 -14.73
N ALA A 383 -12.67 44.96 -15.76
CA ALA A 383 -13.89 45.75 -15.67
C ALA A 383 -14.73 45.55 -16.95
N SER A 384 -16.03 45.30 -16.76
CA SER A 384 -17.07 44.90 -17.74
C SER A 384 -17.05 43.38 -17.98
N LEU A 385 -17.93 42.55 -17.39
CA LEU A 385 -19.38 42.70 -17.36
C LEU A 385 -19.92 41.75 -16.28
N LEU A 386 -20.53 42.31 -15.23
CA LEU A 386 -21.23 41.58 -14.18
C LEU A 386 -22.69 41.98 -14.30
N LEU A 387 -23.58 41.06 -14.70
CA LEU A 387 -24.97 41.03 -14.28
C LEU A 387 -25.66 39.75 -14.77
N LEU A 388 -26.31 39.09 -13.81
CA LEU A 388 -27.23 37.94 -13.90
C LEU A 388 -26.57 36.56 -13.91
N ILE A 389 -26.27 36.05 -12.71
CA ILE A 389 -26.97 34.91 -12.08
C ILE A 389 -26.39 34.72 -10.66
N ASN A 390 -27.29 34.66 -9.66
CA ASN A 390 -26.98 34.39 -8.26
C ASN A 390 -26.44 32.96 -8.08
N ILE A 391 -25.13 32.77 -7.98
CA ILE A 391 -24.53 31.59 -7.37
C ILE A 391 -23.42 32.04 -6.42
N THR A 392 -23.61 31.76 -5.14
CA THR A 392 -22.64 31.97 -4.07
C THR A 392 -21.49 30.97 -4.23
N LEU A 393 -20.32 31.45 -4.67
CA LEU A 393 -19.06 30.71 -4.61
C LEU A 393 -18.32 31.11 -3.33
N VAL A 394 -18.20 30.20 -2.37
CA VAL A 394 -17.29 30.34 -1.23
C VAL A 394 -15.91 29.86 -1.69
N THR A 395 -14.98 30.80 -1.86
CA THR A 395 -13.57 30.54 -2.11
C THR A 395 -12.83 30.58 -0.78
N ILE A 396 -12.25 29.45 -0.36
CA ILE A 396 -11.30 29.42 0.76
C ILE A 396 -9.89 29.55 0.17
N SER A 397 -9.26 30.69 0.43
CA SER A 397 -7.87 30.99 0.12
C SER A 397 -7.00 30.53 1.29
N PHE A 398 -6.00 29.68 1.06
CA PHE A 398 -4.88 29.53 1.99
C PHE A 398 -3.78 30.52 1.60
N LYS A 399 -3.28 31.23 2.61
CA LYS A 399 -2.23 32.24 2.54
C LYS A 399 -1.10 31.70 3.44
N TYR A 400 -0.02 31.23 2.81
CA TYR A 400 1.16 30.55 3.38
C TYR A 400 0.94 29.18 4.01
#